data_AF-A0A1C4CR07-F1
#
_entry.id   AF-A0A1C4CR07-F1
#
_cell.length_a   1.000
_cell.length_b   1.000
_cell.length_c   1.000
_cell.angle_alpha   90.00
_cell.angle_beta   90.00
_cell.angle_gamma   90.00
#
_symmetry.space_group_name_H-M   'P 1'
#
loop_
_entity.id
_entity.type
_entity.pdbx_description
1 polymer ?
#
loop_
_entity_poly.entity_id
_entity_poly.type
_entity_poly.pdbx_seq_one_letter_code
_entity_poly.pdbx_strand_id
1 'polypeptide(L)'
;MNIDYRIRSADGYTKNIGELVSMLEHTRAVTLQEINDLSVEQLDFIMTSGGNSIGALLNHIAAIEKAHQLISFQERDFTKEELKIWEDALYLGKAGRTIRGNEIQYYVQLLQSVREESQKYLSEQNDQWLMSERK
;
A
#
# COMPACT_ATOMS: atom_id res chain seq x y z
N MET A 1 13.95 -9.95 10.18
CA MET A 1 12.69 -10.70 10.04
C MET A 1 12.92 -11.82 9.04
N ASN A 2 12.41 -13.04 9.24
CA ASN A 2 12.53 -14.10 8.24
C ASN A 2 11.29 -14.08 7.35
N ILE A 3 11.44 -13.85 6.05
CA ILE A 3 10.33 -13.78 5.10
C ILE A 3 9.97 -15.20 4.65
N ASP A 4 8.70 -15.59 4.79
CA ASP A 4 8.21 -16.84 4.19
C ASP A 4 7.91 -16.60 2.71
N TYR A 5 8.54 -17.39 1.84
CA TYR A 5 8.36 -17.34 0.38
C TYR A 5 7.26 -18.30 -0.11
N ARG A 6 6.64 -19.07 0.78
CA ARG A 6 5.52 -19.94 0.44
C ARG A 6 4.22 -19.17 0.59
N ILE A 7 3.39 -19.20 -0.45
CA ILE A 7 2.02 -18.74 -0.33
C ILE A 7 1.20 -19.83 0.35
N ARG A 8 0.65 -19.50 1.52
CA ARG A 8 -0.24 -20.37 2.29
C ARG A 8 -1.46 -19.55 2.68
N SER A 9 -2.62 -20.16 2.67
CA SER A 9 -3.84 -19.48 3.09
C SER A 9 -3.68 -19.04 4.55
N ALA A 10 -3.81 -17.73 4.80
CA ALA A 10 -3.76 -17.15 6.14
C ALA A 10 -4.96 -17.60 6.98
N ASP A 11 -4.73 -17.87 8.26
CA ASP A 11 -5.78 -18.27 9.18
C ASP A 11 -6.83 -17.16 9.36
N GLY A 12 -8.08 -17.53 9.56
CA GLY A 12 -9.20 -16.59 9.73
C GLY A 12 -9.82 -16.08 8.43
N TYR A 13 -9.35 -16.53 7.27
CA TYR A 13 -9.90 -16.18 5.96
C TYR A 13 -10.40 -17.42 5.19
N THR A 14 -11.25 -17.22 4.17
CA THR A 14 -11.52 -18.27 3.18
C THR A 14 -10.27 -18.55 2.34
N LYS A 15 -10.22 -19.70 1.66
CA LYS A 15 -8.98 -20.22 1.07
C LYS A 15 -8.28 -19.19 0.17
N ASN A 16 -8.98 -18.64 -0.82
CA ASN A 16 -8.38 -17.75 -1.81
C ASN A 16 -8.12 -16.36 -1.21
N ILE A 17 -8.99 -15.85 -0.33
CA ILE A 17 -8.73 -14.61 0.42
C ILE A 17 -7.47 -14.76 1.26
N GLY A 18 -7.30 -15.89 1.97
CA GLY A 18 -6.12 -16.13 2.80
C GLY A 18 -4.83 -16.23 1.97
N GLU A 19 -4.89 -16.81 0.76
CA GLU A 19 -3.75 -16.81 -0.16
C GLU A 19 -3.41 -15.39 -0.65
N LEU A 20 -4.44 -14.56 -0.92
CA LEU A 20 -4.26 -13.14 -1.25
C LEU A 20 -3.61 -12.36 -0.10
N VAL A 21 -4.09 -12.55 1.13
CA VAL A 21 -3.51 -11.94 2.33
C VAL A 21 -2.04 -12.34 2.49
N SER A 22 -1.71 -13.62 2.29
CA SER A 22 -0.31 -14.10 2.33
C SER A 22 0.57 -13.41 1.28
N MET A 23 0.07 -13.22 0.05
CA MET A 23 0.80 -12.48 -0.99
C MET A 23 1.01 -11.00 -0.62
N LEU A 24 -0.01 -10.35 -0.04
CA LEU A 24 0.08 -8.96 0.42
C LEU A 24 1.07 -8.80 1.58
N GLU A 25 1.07 -9.72 2.54
CA GLU A 25 2.01 -9.75 3.67
C GLU A 25 3.45 -9.97 3.19
N HIS A 26 3.67 -10.93 2.30
CA HIS A 26 4.97 -11.18 1.69
C HIS A 26 5.49 -9.92 0.99
N THR A 27 4.67 -9.31 0.13
CA THR A 27 5.02 -8.08 -0.59
C THR A 27 5.44 -6.97 0.38
N ARG A 28 4.68 -6.78 1.47
CA ARG A 28 4.99 -5.76 2.47
C ARG A 28 6.28 -6.08 3.21
N ALA A 29 6.50 -7.33 3.60
CA ALA A 29 7.70 -7.73 4.31
C ALA A 29 8.97 -7.46 3.47
N VAL A 30 8.93 -7.78 2.18
CA VAL A 30 10.03 -7.47 1.25
C VAL A 30 10.22 -5.97 1.11
N THR A 31 9.15 -5.19 0.87
CA THR A 31 9.26 -3.72 0.80
C THR A 31 9.92 -3.13 2.05
N LEU A 32 9.48 -3.55 3.25
CA LEU A 32 10.04 -3.06 4.51
C LEU A 32 11.50 -3.47 4.72
N GLN A 33 11.88 -4.68 4.28
CA GLN A 33 13.27 -5.13 4.32
C GLN A 33 14.16 -4.27 3.42
N GLU A 34 13.72 -3.99 2.19
CA GLU A 34 14.52 -3.25 1.19
C GLU A 34 14.72 -1.77 1.55
N ILE A 35 13.76 -1.16 2.24
CA ILE A 35 13.88 0.24 2.67
C ILE A 35 14.52 0.40 4.05
N ASN A 36 14.84 -0.70 4.74
CA ASN A 36 15.34 -0.64 6.10
C ASN A 36 16.60 0.23 6.19
N ASP A 37 16.69 1.06 7.23
CA ASP A 37 17.82 1.94 7.51
C ASP A 37 18.10 3.04 6.47
N LEU A 38 17.21 3.29 5.51
CA LEU A 38 17.37 4.43 4.60
C LEU A 38 17.25 5.77 5.35
N SER A 39 18.23 6.63 5.13
CA SER A 39 18.21 8.03 5.58
C SER A 39 17.17 8.87 4.83
N VAL A 40 16.81 10.03 5.39
CA VAL A 40 15.94 11.01 4.72
C VAL A 40 16.53 11.43 3.37
N GLU A 41 17.85 11.64 3.26
CA GLU A 41 18.47 12.00 1.98
C GLU A 41 18.32 10.91 0.92
N GLN A 42 18.45 9.64 1.31
CA GLN A 42 18.24 8.51 0.40
C GLN A 42 16.77 8.33 0.01
N LEU A 43 15.85 8.54 0.95
CA LEU A 43 14.40 8.49 0.70
C LEU A 43 13.96 9.59 -0.27
N ASP A 44 14.59 10.76 -0.22
CA ASP A 44 14.29 11.92 -1.06
C ASP A 44 15.07 11.95 -2.38
N PHE A 45 16.07 11.06 -2.55
CA PHE A 45 16.91 11.03 -3.72
C PHE A 45 16.12 10.69 -4.99
N ILE A 46 16.37 11.43 -6.07
CA ILE A 46 15.78 11.20 -7.39
C ILE A 46 16.89 10.85 -8.36
N MET A 47 16.94 9.58 -8.79
CA MET A 47 18.01 9.05 -9.62
C MET A 47 18.01 9.59 -11.06
N THR A 48 16.83 9.76 -11.66
CA THR A 48 16.69 10.21 -13.05
C THR A 48 15.87 11.50 -13.11
N SER A 49 16.24 12.39 -14.03
CA SER A 49 15.45 13.60 -14.27
C SER A 49 14.01 13.22 -14.62
N GLY A 50 13.05 13.77 -13.88
CA GLY A 50 11.64 13.43 -14.05
C GLY A 50 11.14 12.25 -13.20
N GLY A 51 12.01 11.50 -12.52
CA GLY A 51 11.64 10.37 -11.67
C GLY A 51 10.95 10.76 -10.34
N ASN A 52 10.58 9.73 -9.59
CA ASN A 52 10.02 9.81 -8.23
C ASN A 52 11.08 9.32 -7.22
N SER A 53 11.08 9.91 -6.03
CA SER A 53 11.93 9.45 -4.92
C SER A 53 11.37 8.17 -4.30
N ILE A 54 12.18 7.47 -3.48
CA ILE A 54 11.72 6.28 -2.76
C ILE A 54 10.55 6.64 -1.83
N GLY A 55 10.65 7.75 -1.09
CA GLY A 55 9.57 8.25 -0.24
C GLY A 55 8.26 8.50 -1.00
N ALA A 56 8.33 9.10 -2.19
CA ALA A 56 7.16 9.31 -3.03
C ALA A 56 6.53 7.97 -3.49
N LEU A 57 7.34 6.97 -3.84
CA LEU A 57 6.86 5.64 -4.23
C LEU A 57 6.24 4.87 -3.06
N LEU A 58 6.78 5.01 -1.85
CA LEU A 58 6.20 4.39 -0.64
C LEU A 58 4.81 4.99 -0.33
N ASN A 59 4.68 6.32 -0.42
CA ASN A 59 3.37 6.97 -0.30
C ASN A 59 2.42 6.51 -1.42
N HIS A 60 2.90 6.34 -2.65
CA HIS A 60 2.09 5.84 -3.75
C HIS A 60 1.54 4.43 -3.50
N ILE A 61 2.37 3.52 -2.97
CA ILE A 61 1.91 2.18 -2.57
C ILE A 61 0.74 2.28 -1.59
N ALA A 62 0.86 3.13 -0.56
CA ALA A 62 -0.21 3.33 0.41
C ALA A 62 -1.46 3.96 -0.23
N ALA A 63 -1.29 4.92 -1.13
CA ALA A 63 -2.38 5.61 -1.81
C ALA A 63 -3.17 4.68 -2.74
N ILE A 64 -2.49 3.81 -3.49
CA ILE A 64 -3.13 2.82 -4.36
C ILE A 64 -3.88 1.78 -3.53
N GLU A 65 -3.32 1.34 -2.42
CA GLU A 65 -4.02 0.43 -1.50
C GLU A 65 -5.28 1.09 -0.95
N LYS A 66 -5.20 2.36 -0.51
CA LYS A 66 -6.38 3.12 -0.06
C LYS A 66 -7.42 3.30 -1.17
N ALA A 67 -7.02 3.59 -2.40
CA ALA A 67 -7.93 3.70 -3.53
C ALA A 67 -8.71 2.40 -3.76
N HIS A 68 -8.03 1.25 -3.71
CA HIS A 68 -8.68 -0.06 -3.84
C HIS A 68 -9.59 -0.38 -2.66
N GLN A 69 -9.28 0.08 -1.45
CA GLN A 69 -10.21 -0.08 -0.33
C GLN A 69 -11.54 0.63 -0.60
N LEU A 70 -11.49 1.87 -1.10
CA LEU A 70 -12.67 2.65 -1.43
C LEU A 70 -13.47 1.99 -2.56
N ILE A 71 -12.80 1.61 -3.64
CA ILE A 71 -13.46 1.05 -4.82
C ILE A 71 -14.02 -0.35 -4.52
N SER A 72 -13.24 -1.24 -3.89
CA SER A 72 -13.63 -2.64 -3.68
C SER A 72 -14.60 -2.84 -2.53
N PHE A 73 -14.51 -2.07 -1.45
CA PHE A 73 -15.34 -2.30 -0.25
C PHE A 73 -16.38 -1.22 0.00
N GLN A 74 -16.19 0.00 -0.52
CA GLN A 74 -17.12 1.12 -0.33
C GLN A 74 -17.82 1.56 -1.61
N GLU A 75 -17.45 1.01 -2.77
CA GLU A 75 -18.06 1.29 -4.07
C GLU A 75 -18.09 2.78 -4.42
N ARG A 76 -17.02 3.48 -4.07
CA ARG A 76 -16.88 4.92 -4.31
C ARG A 76 -15.45 5.31 -4.60
N ASP A 77 -15.30 6.50 -5.16
CA ASP A 77 -14.02 7.20 -5.26
C ASP A 77 -13.72 8.01 -3.98
N PHE A 78 -12.52 8.59 -3.94
CA PHE A 78 -12.15 9.58 -2.94
C PHE A 78 -13.11 10.77 -2.93
N THR A 79 -13.46 11.25 -1.73
CA THR A 79 -14.07 12.58 -1.59
C THR A 79 -13.04 13.66 -1.93
N LYS A 80 -13.48 14.91 -2.13
CA LYS A 80 -12.55 16.02 -2.36
C LYS A 80 -11.62 16.24 -1.17
N GLU A 81 -12.10 16.00 0.03
CA GLU A 81 -11.35 16.15 1.29
C GLU A 81 -10.30 15.06 1.43
N GLU A 82 -10.64 13.80 1.13
CA GLU A 82 -9.68 12.71 1.14
C GLU A 82 -8.66 12.86 0.00
N LEU A 83 -9.10 13.28 -1.20
CA LEU A 83 -8.21 13.44 -2.35
C LEU A 83 -7.11 14.46 -2.07
N LYS A 84 -7.37 15.54 -1.33
CA LYS A 84 -6.32 16.50 -0.91
C LYS A 84 -5.19 15.87 -0.08
N ILE A 85 -5.48 14.76 0.61
CA ILE A 85 -4.48 14.02 1.40
C ILE A 85 -3.66 13.11 0.49
N TRP A 86 -4.30 12.52 -0.52
CA TRP A 86 -3.72 11.45 -1.32
C TRP A 86 -3.26 11.86 -2.72
N GLU A 87 -3.63 13.04 -3.24
CA GLU A 87 -3.43 13.43 -4.64
C GLU A 87 -1.97 13.38 -5.08
N ASP A 88 -1.05 13.91 -4.27
CA ASP A 88 0.38 13.93 -4.57
C ASP A 88 0.94 12.51 -4.68
N ALA A 89 0.48 11.63 -3.78
CA ALA A 89 0.88 10.23 -3.75
C ALA A 89 0.24 9.41 -4.88
N LEU A 90 -1.02 9.70 -5.23
CA LEU A 90 -1.74 9.02 -6.32
C LEU A 90 -1.14 9.34 -7.68
N TYR A 91 -0.90 10.63 -7.96
CA TYR A 91 -0.51 11.08 -9.29
C TYR A 91 1.00 11.06 -9.53
N LEU A 92 1.81 11.06 -8.48
CA LEU A 92 3.27 11.09 -8.58
C LEU A 92 3.76 12.26 -9.46
N GLY A 93 4.96 12.15 -10.04
CA GLY A 93 5.49 13.13 -10.98
C GLY A 93 5.78 14.48 -10.31
N LYS A 94 5.25 15.58 -10.86
CA LYS A 94 5.46 16.91 -10.25
C LYS A 94 4.80 17.01 -8.86
N ALA A 95 3.64 16.38 -8.70
CA ALA A 95 2.91 16.33 -7.45
C ALA A 95 3.68 15.48 -6.43
N GLY A 96 4.00 14.23 -6.75
CA GLY A 96 4.77 13.36 -5.85
C GLY A 96 6.17 13.88 -5.49
N ARG A 97 6.76 14.78 -6.29
CA ARG A 97 8.02 15.46 -5.94
C ARG A 97 7.91 16.38 -4.73
N THR A 98 6.72 16.74 -4.26
CA THR A 98 6.51 17.48 -3.00
C THR A 98 6.70 16.59 -1.76
N ILE A 99 6.56 15.27 -1.91
CA ILE A 99 6.67 14.28 -0.84
C ILE A 99 8.14 14.11 -0.48
N ARG A 100 8.59 14.85 0.53
CA ARG A 100 9.99 14.90 0.98
C ARG A 100 10.10 15.20 2.46
N GLY A 101 11.29 14.96 3.03
CA GLY A 101 11.65 15.36 4.39
C GLY A 101 11.03 14.50 5.49
N ASN A 102 10.44 13.35 5.14
CA ASN A 102 9.88 12.43 6.13
C ASN A 102 10.90 11.33 6.46
N GLU A 103 10.98 10.96 7.73
CA GLU A 103 11.75 9.80 8.16
C GLU A 103 11.10 8.50 7.72
N ILE A 104 11.90 7.42 7.62
CA ILE A 104 11.42 6.08 7.27
C ILE A 104 10.18 5.67 8.09
N GLN A 105 10.14 6.02 9.37
CA GLN A 105 9.07 5.65 10.30
C GLN A 105 7.70 6.17 9.86
N TYR A 106 7.65 7.35 9.24
CA TYR A 106 6.41 7.90 8.69
C TYR A 106 5.84 6.98 7.61
N TYR A 107 6.68 6.54 6.66
CA TYR A 107 6.26 5.67 5.57
C TYR A 107 5.86 4.28 6.06
N VAL A 108 6.59 3.72 7.02
CA VAL A 108 6.27 2.43 7.64
C VAL A 108 4.90 2.49 8.33
N GLN A 109 4.63 3.53 9.11
CA GLN A 109 3.34 3.72 9.78
C GLN A 109 2.20 3.95 8.79
N LEU A 110 2.43 4.72 7.72
CA LEU A 110 1.43 4.94 6.68
C LEU A 110 1.07 3.62 5.98
N LEU A 111 2.07 2.86 5.55
CA LEU A 111 1.89 1.55 4.94
C LEU A 111 1.16 0.58 5.88
N GLN A 112 1.55 0.56 7.16
CA GLN A 112 0.92 -0.29 8.16
C GLN A 112 -0.56 0.06 8.36
N SER A 113 -0.88 1.34 8.55
CA SER A 113 -2.26 1.77 8.81
C SER A 113 -3.21 1.44 7.66
N VAL A 114 -2.81 1.65 6.40
CA VAL A 114 -3.64 1.23 5.26
C VAL A 114 -3.76 -0.29 5.19
N ARG A 115 -2.71 -1.06 5.51
CA ARG A 115 -2.79 -2.53 5.48
C ARG A 115 -3.75 -3.09 6.51
N GLU A 116 -3.76 -2.54 7.71
CA GLU A 116 -4.69 -2.96 8.77
C GLU A 116 -6.15 -2.77 8.34
N GLU A 117 -6.45 -1.67 7.66
CA GLU A 117 -7.77 -1.42 7.07
C GLU A 117 -8.11 -2.45 5.97
N SER A 118 -7.17 -2.75 5.06
CA SER A 118 -7.35 -3.79 4.04
C SER A 118 -7.62 -5.17 4.66
N GLN A 119 -6.84 -5.56 5.67
CA GLN A 119 -6.97 -6.86 6.34
C GLN A 119 -8.32 -6.98 7.07
N LYS A 120 -8.78 -5.90 7.70
CA LYS A 120 -10.11 -5.84 8.30
C LYS A 120 -11.19 -6.09 7.25
N TYR A 121 -11.17 -5.34 6.15
CA TYR A 121 -12.16 -5.54 5.09
C TYR A 121 -12.12 -6.95 4.50
N LEU A 122 -10.93 -7.48 4.21
CA LEU A 122 -10.77 -8.83 3.67
C LEU A 122 -11.29 -9.91 4.63
N SER A 123 -11.21 -9.69 5.96
CA SER A 123 -11.69 -10.66 6.96
C SER A 123 -13.22 -10.77 6.99
N GLU A 124 -13.90 -9.75 6.48
CA GLU A 124 -15.36 -9.70 6.36
C GLU A 124 -15.86 -10.27 5.02
N GLN A 125 -14.94 -10.64 4.10
CA GLN A 125 -15.27 -11.19 2.77
C GLN A 125 -14.99 -12.69 2.66
N ASN A 126 -15.45 -13.27 1.55
CA ASN A 126 -15.26 -14.68 1.23
C ASN A 126 -14.83 -14.88 -0.24
N ASP A 127 -14.56 -16.14 -0.61
CA ASP A 127 -14.12 -16.48 -1.97
C ASP A 127 -15.19 -16.18 -3.04
N GLN A 128 -16.49 -16.15 -2.71
CA GLN A 128 -17.53 -15.76 -3.66
C GLN A 128 -17.48 -14.26 -3.96
N TRP A 129 -17.25 -13.42 -2.95
CA TRP A 129 -17.03 -12.00 -3.13
C TRP A 129 -15.79 -11.75 -3.99
N LEU A 130 -14.69 -12.46 -3.72
CA LEU A 130 -13.43 -12.30 -4.48
C LEU A 130 -13.59 -12.62 -5.96
N MET A 131 -14.40 -13.62 -6.29
CA MET A 131 -14.64 -14.08 -7.66
C MET A 131 -15.83 -13.37 -8.33
N SER A 132 -16.46 -12.42 -7.65
CA SER A 132 -17.59 -11.70 -8.22
C SER A 132 -17.14 -10.78 -9.36
N GLU A 133 -17.81 -10.88 -10.51
CA GLU A 133 -17.65 -9.90 -11.58
C GLU A 133 -18.58 -8.72 -11.31
N ARG A 134 -17.99 -7.55 -11.04
CA ARG A 134 -18.75 -6.31 -10.96
C ARG A 134 -18.87 -5.74 -12.37
N LYS A 135 -20.13 -5.54 -12.82
CA LYS A 135 -20.46 -4.92 -14.11
C LYS A 135 -20.38 -3.40 -14.02
#